data_AF-A0A3B1DCC4-F1
#
_entry.id   AF-A0A3B1DCC4-F1
#
_cell.length_a   1.000
_cell.length_b   1.000
_cell.length_c   1.000
_cell.angle_alpha   90.00
_cell.angle_beta   90.00
_cell.angle_gamma   90.00
#
_symmetry.space_group_name_H-M   'P 1'
#
loop_
_entity.id
_entity.type
_entity.pdbx_description
1 polymer ?
#
loop_
_entity_poly.entity_id
_entity_poly.type
_entity_poly.pdbx_seq_one_letter_code
_entity_poly.pdbx_strand_id
1 'polypeptide(L)'
;MNPVKIKTTVYLFSLLLLSCVQIKETQKIIFDEHRLEISGFSEIQRHQLERTIAQLKSLIPGPLKIKEVRYRRLSQFERLFGFPFHGGPLSAWVLRRFSNITYGNPWTVAVNQNKGTLIIGDLFFTELSDLERLYLLVHEARHSDKHGFRHSKCPEGFPFVSAGQPKQDLQGELACDKTPNGAYGYQAAFLFEIFAYGLFEQREAGLLYNSSISRIIQ
;
A
#
# COMPACT_ATOMS: atom_id res chain seq x y z
N MET A 1 80.66 11.32 -31.85
CA MET A 1 80.22 9.90 -31.86
C MET A 1 79.99 9.51 -30.39
N ASN A 2 78.84 9.16 -29.84
CA ASN A 2 77.43 9.03 -30.22
C ASN A 2 76.60 9.42 -28.96
N PRO A 3 75.41 10.03 -29.08
CA PRO A 3 74.54 10.20 -27.93
C PRO A 3 73.85 8.88 -27.57
N VAL A 4 73.96 8.47 -26.30
CA VAL A 4 73.22 7.33 -25.74
C VAL A 4 71.77 7.75 -25.54
N LYS A 5 70.85 7.19 -26.34
CA LYS A 5 69.41 7.30 -26.14
C LYS A 5 68.97 6.28 -25.08
N ILE A 6 68.60 6.74 -23.89
CA ILE A 6 67.87 5.92 -22.92
C ILE A 6 66.38 6.21 -23.14
N LYS A 7 65.65 5.19 -23.57
CA LYS A 7 64.19 5.23 -23.78
C LYS A 7 63.50 5.23 -22.42
N THR A 8 62.81 6.32 -22.09
CA THR A 8 61.88 6.37 -20.97
C THR A 8 60.57 5.71 -21.40
N THR A 9 60.37 4.46 -21.01
CA THR A 9 59.08 3.77 -21.17
C THR A 9 58.10 4.31 -20.13
N VAL A 10 57.17 5.16 -20.57
CA VAL A 10 56.05 5.61 -19.75
C VAL A 10 55.01 4.50 -19.73
N TYR A 11 54.83 3.84 -18.59
CA TYR A 11 53.69 2.97 -18.36
C TYR A 11 52.46 3.84 -18.04
N LEU A 12 51.59 4.06 -19.02
CA LEU A 12 50.22 4.51 -18.76
C LEU A 12 49.44 3.30 -18.21
N PHE A 13 49.35 3.20 -16.87
CA PHE A 13 48.30 2.39 -16.24
C PHE A 13 47.01 3.21 -16.25
N SER A 14 46.22 3.06 -17.31
CA SER A 14 44.84 3.53 -17.36
C SER A 14 43.99 2.72 -16.37
N LEU A 15 43.73 3.32 -15.20
CA LEU A 15 42.68 2.90 -14.28
C LEU A 15 41.31 3.10 -14.95
N LEU A 16 40.81 2.08 -15.63
CA LEU A 16 39.39 1.96 -15.96
C LEU A 16 38.67 1.42 -14.72
N LEU A 17 38.31 2.33 -13.81
CA LEU A 17 37.26 2.09 -12.84
C LEU A 17 35.94 1.97 -13.62
N LEU A 18 35.66 0.76 -14.11
CA LEU A 18 34.31 0.33 -14.44
C LEU A 18 33.51 0.37 -13.13
N SER A 19 32.93 1.53 -12.85
CA SER A 19 31.76 1.62 -12.01
C SER A 19 30.68 0.80 -12.73
N CYS A 20 30.51 -0.44 -12.31
CA CYS A 20 29.30 -1.21 -12.58
C CYS A 20 28.14 -0.39 -12.02
N VAL A 21 27.57 0.50 -12.84
CA VAL A 21 26.20 0.93 -12.66
C VAL A 21 25.39 -0.35 -12.85
N GLN A 22 25.08 -1.03 -11.75
CA GLN A 22 24.02 -2.02 -11.75
C GLN A 22 22.76 -1.27 -12.12
N ILE A 23 22.43 -1.27 -13.41
CA ILE A 23 21.11 -0.90 -13.90
C ILE A 23 20.19 -1.88 -13.19
N LYS A 24 19.51 -1.43 -12.13
CA LYS A 24 18.46 -2.19 -11.46
C LYS A 24 17.40 -2.47 -12.51
N GLU A 25 17.46 -3.65 -13.09
CA GLU A 25 16.54 -4.07 -14.13
C GLU A 25 15.13 -4.06 -13.54
N THR A 26 14.25 -3.25 -14.13
CA THR A 26 12.85 -3.20 -13.76
C THR A 26 12.24 -4.56 -14.00
N GLN A 27 11.88 -5.27 -12.92
CA GLN A 27 11.24 -6.57 -13.05
C GLN A 27 9.74 -6.39 -13.26
N LYS A 28 9.22 -6.93 -14.36
CA LYS A 28 7.77 -7.04 -14.58
C LYS A 28 7.29 -8.30 -13.87
N ILE A 29 6.49 -8.13 -12.84
CA ILE A 29 5.87 -9.25 -12.12
C ILE A 29 4.43 -9.37 -12.63
N ILE A 30 4.06 -10.58 -13.05
CA ILE A 30 2.71 -10.87 -13.49
C ILE A 30 1.94 -11.39 -12.28
N PHE A 31 1.08 -10.56 -11.70
CA PHE A 31 0.10 -11.01 -10.71
C PHE A 31 -1.23 -11.21 -11.41
N ASP A 32 -1.75 -12.44 -11.45
CA ASP A 32 -3.11 -12.73 -11.91
C ASP A 32 -3.47 -12.02 -13.24
N GLU A 33 -2.57 -12.06 -14.23
CA GLU A 33 -2.68 -11.45 -15.57
C GLU A 33 -2.39 -9.94 -15.66
N HIS A 34 -2.23 -9.27 -14.53
CA HIS A 34 -1.99 -7.84 -14.44
C HIS A 34 -0.48 -7.62 -14.46
N ARG A 35 0.05 -7.22 -15.61
CA ARG A 35 1.50 -7.01 -15.83
C ARG A 35 1.96 -5.76 -15.07
N LEU A 36 2.20 -5.92 -13.77
CA LEU A 36 2.61 -4.86 -12.87
C LEU A 36 4.12 -4.67 -12.92
N GLU A 37 4.54 -3.42 -13.08
CA GLU A 37 5.95 -3.05 -12.99
C GLU A 37 6.32 -2.89 -11.51
N ILE A 38 7.31 -3.66 -11.02
CA ILE A 38 7.78 -3.57 -9.64
C ILE A 38 9.28 -3.28 -9.63
N SER A 39 9.70 -2.22 -8.93
CA SER A 39 11.10 -1.79 -8.95
C SER A 39 11.55 -1.15 -7.63
N GLY A 40 12.88 -1.16 -7.43
CA GLY A 40 13.53 -0.46 -6.31
C GLY A 40 13.65 -1.26 -5.00
N PHE A 41 12.81 -2.28 -4.79
CA PHE A 41 12.79 -3.12 -3.59
C PHE A 41 13.99 -4.07 -3.47
N SER A 42 14.38 -4.40 -2.23
CA SER A 42 15.20 -5.58 -1.93
C SER A 42 14.43 -6.87 -2.16
N GLU A 43 15.12 -8.01 -2.20
CA GLU A 43 14.48 -9.33 -2.30
C GLU A 43 13.51 -9.61 -1.15
N ILE A 44 13.91 -9.27 0.08
CA ILE A 44 13.07 -9.44 1.28
C ILE A 44 11.78 -8.61 1.18
N GLN A 45 11.90 -7.34 0.79
CA GLN A 45 10.75 -6.44 0.64
C GLN A 45 9.79 -6.93 -0.46
N ARG A 46 10.34 -7.37 -1.60
CA ARG A 46 9.55 -7.93 -2.70
C ARG A 46 8.77 -9.17 -2.26
N HIS A 47 9.42 -10.11 -1.56
CA HIS A 47 8.73 -11.30 -1.04
C HIS A 47 7.66 -10.95 0.01
N GLN A 48 7.88 -9.93 0.83
CA GLN A 48 6.87 -9.48 1.78
C GLN A 48 5.67 -8.85 1.07
N LEU A 49 5.89 -8.06 0.01
CA LEU A 49 4.82 -7.52 -0.82
C LEU A 49 4.03 -8.62 -1.53
N GLU A 50 4.72 -9.59 -2.15
CA GLU A 50 4.10 -10.78 -2.76
C GLU A 50 3.25 -11.56 -1.76
N ARG A 51 3.77 -11.78 -0.55
CA ARG A 51 3.04 -12.44 0.55
C ARG A 51 1.81 -11.65 0.97
N THR A 52 1.91 -10.33 1.10
CA THR A 52 0.76 -9.47 1.41
C THR A 52 -0.33 -9.57 0.32
N ILE A 53 0.04 -9.56 -0.95
CA ILE A 53 -0.92 -9.73 -2.06
C ILE A 53 -1.54 -11.14 -2.04
N ALA A 54 -0.73 -12.17 -1.83
CA ALA A 54 -1.20 -13.55 -1.70
C ALA A 54 -2.19 -13.72 -0.53
N GLN A 55 -1.90 -13.06 0.60
CA GLN A 55 -2.76 -13.06 1.78
C GLN A 55 -4.09 -12.33 1.51
N LEU A 56 -4.08 -11.21 0.78
CA LEU A 56 -5.31 -10.54 0.33
C LEU A 56 -6.16 -11.49 -0.53
N LYS A 57 -5.51 -12.19 -1.47
CA LYS A 57 -6.17 -13.13 -2.38
C LYS A 57 -6.78 -14.34 -1.65
N SER A 58 -6.16 -14.80 -0.57
CA SER A 58 -6.59 -15.98 0.19
C SER A 58 -7.74 -15.72 1.18
N LEU A 59 -8.22 -14.48 1.32
CA LEU A 59 -9.35 -14.18 2.21
C LEU A 59 -10.62 -14.85 1.68
N ILE A 60 -11.24 -15.69 2.50
CA ILE A 60 -12.49 -16.38 2.16
C ILE A 60 -13.46 -16.17 3.33
N PRO A 61 -14.70 -15.71 3.08
CA PRO A 61 -15.68 -15.55 4.15
C PRO A 61 -16.03 -16.90 4.76
N GLY A 62 -15.90 -17.00 6.09
CA GLY A 62 -16.39 -18.12 6.87
C GLY A 62 -17.78 -17.85 7.46
N PRO A 63 -18.17 -18.55 8.54
CA PRO A 63 -19.34 -18.19 9.33
C PRO A 63 -19.17 -16.81 10.01
N LEU A 64 -20.23 -16.01 10.04
CA LEU A 64 -20.23 -14.74 10.75
C LEU A 64 -19.93 -14.93 12.24
N LYS A 65 -19.10 -14.04 12.77
CA LYS A 65 -18.79 -13.91 14.21
C LYS A 65 -19.64 -12.83 14.89
N ILE A 66 -20.51 -12.18 14.13
CA ILE A 66 -21.47 -11.18 14.60
C ILE A 66 -22.90 -11.59 14.25
N LYS A 67 -23.88 -10.95 14.89
CA LYS A 67 -25.30 -11.18 14.57
C LYS A 67 -25.59 -10.81 13.11
N GLU A 68 -26.25 -11.71 12.39
CA GLU A 68 -26.59 -11.54 10.97
C GLU A 68 -27.39 -10.26 10.69
N VAL A 69 -28.34 -9.90 11.57
CA VAL A 69 -29.12 -8.64 11.45
C VAL A 69 -28.20 -7.41 11.50
N ARG A 70 -27.15 -7.44 12.34
CA ARG A 70 -26.16 -6.36 12.41
C ARG A 70 -25.31 -6.33 11.14
N TYR A 71 -24.88 -7.49 10.66
CA TYR A 71 -24.13 -7.61 9.41
C TYR A 71 -24.88 -7.02 8.23
N ARG A 72 -26.13 -7.46 7.99
CA ARG A 72 -26.99 -6.96 6.90
C ARG A 72 -27.20 -5.45 6.95
N ARG A 73 -27.28 -4.87 8.14
CA ARG A 73 -27.48 -3.43 8.32
C ARG A 73 -26.22 -2.60 8.07
N LEU A 74 -25.05 -3.13 8.44
CA LEU A 74 -23.82 -2.35 8.49
C LEU A 74 -22.85 -2.64 7.35
N SER A 75 -22.86 -3.83 6.74
CA SER A 75 -21.98 -4.12 5.62
C SER A 75 -22.23 -3.14 4.48
N GLN A 76 -21.13 -2.59 3.95
CA GLN A 76 -21.12 -1.72 2.77
C GLN A 76 -20.28 -2.32 1.64
N PHE A 77 -19.70 -3.51 1.83
CA PHE A 77 -18.68 -4.04 0.94
C PHE A 77 -19.23 -4.23 -0.47
N GLU A 78 -20.29 -5.01 -0.64
CA GLU A 78 -20.84 -5.29 -1.97
C GLU A 78 -21.32 -4.02 -2.67
N ARG A 79 -21.92 -3.07 -1.93
CA ARG A 79 -22.34 -1.77 -2.47
C ARG A 79 -21.16 -0.95 -3.02
N LEU A 80 -20.03 -0.94 -2.33
CA LEU A 80 -18.86 -0.14 -2.72
C LEU A 80 -18.01 -0.86 -3.78
N PHE A 81 -17.75 -2.14 -3.62
CA PHE A 81 -16.85 -2.90 -4.47
C PHE A 81 -17.55 -3.44 -5.73
N GLY A 82 -18.88 -3.63 -5.68
CA GLY A 82 -19.68 -4.17 -6.78
C GLY A 82 -19.64 -5.69 -6.89
N PHE A 83 -19.14 -6.39 -5.87
CA PHE A 83 -19.07 -7.85 -5.80
C PHE A 83 -19.07 -8.31 -4.33
N PRO A 84 -19.50 -9.55 -4.03
CA PRO A 84 -19.52 -10.08 -2.67
C PRO A 84 -18.11 -10.23 -2.08
N PHE A 85 -17.96 -10.15 -0.76
CA PHE A 85 -16.66 -10.21 -0.11
C PHE A 85 -15.94 -11.54 -0.37
N HIS A 86 -14.82 -11.47 -1.09
CA HIS A 86 -13.93 -12.58 -1.36
C HIS A 86 -12.55 -12.06 -1.80
N GLY A 87 -11.48 -12.71 -1.36
CA GLY A 87 -10.09 -12.28 -1.55
C GLY A 87 -9.65 -12.25 -3.00
N GLY A 88 -9.99 -13.27 -3.79
CA GLY A 88 -9.70 -13.32 -5.24
C GLY A 88 -10.16 -12.06 -6.01
N PRO A 89 -11.47 -11.79 -6.09
CA PRO A 89 -11.99 -10.57 -6.73
C PRO A 89 -11.45 -9.26 -6.11
N LEU A 90 -11.24 -9.23 -4.78
CA LEU A 90 -10.67 -8.06 -4.09
C LEU A 90 -9.22 -7.79 -4.51
N SER A 91 -8.38 -8.82 -4.57
CA SER A 91 -7.00 -8.71 -5.03
C SER A 91 -6.95 -8.20 -6.48
N ALA A 92 -7.76 -8.78 -7.38
CA ALA A 92 -7.86 -8.27 -8.75
C ALA A 92 -8.36 -6.81 -8.80
N TRP A 93 -9.32 -6.43 -7.95
CA TRP A 93 -9.80 -5.05 -7.82
C TRP A 93 -8.70 -4.08 -7.38
N VAL A 94 -7.82 -4.50 -6.46
CA VAL A 94 -6.66 -3.71 -6.01
C VAL A 94 -5.62 -3.60 -7.12
N LEU A 95 -5.19 -4.74 -7.68
CA LEU A 95 -4.07 -4.79 -8.61
C LEU A 95 -4.36 -4.07 -9.93
N ARG A 96 -5.59 -4.13 -10.46
CA ARG A 96 -5.97 -3.41 -11.70
C ARG A 96 -5.90 -1.89 -11.61
N ARG A 97 -5.80 -1.36 -10.40
CA ARG A 97 -5.71 0.08 -10.12
C ARG A 97 -4.30 0.58 -10.04
N PHE A 98 -3.31 -0.31 -10.03
CA PHE A 98 -1.92 0.06 -10.09
C PHE A 98 -1.37 -0.21 -11.49
N SER A 99 -0.55 0.71 -11.97
CA SER A 99 0.28 0.54 -13.17
C SER A 99 1.68 0.10 -12.80
N ASN A 100 2.18 0.59 -11.66
CA ASN A 100 3.50 0.25 -11.13
C ASN A 100 3.49 0.33 -9.60
N ILE A 101 4.41 -0.39 -8.97
CA ILE A 101 4.70 -0.34 -7.55
C ILE A 101 6.20 -0.11 -7.41
N THR A 102 6.59 0.99 -6.78
CA THR A 102 8.00 1.38 -6.68
C THR A 102 8.40 1.59 -5.23
N TYR A 103 9.66 1.26 -4.92
CA TYR A 103 10.23 1.62 -3.64
C TYR A 103 10.37 3.15 -3.54
N GLY A 104 9.96 3.70 -2.40
CA GLY A 104 10.08 5.12 -2.06
C GLY A 104 11.31 5.43 -1.23
N ASN A 105 11.07 5.80 0.03
CA ASN A 105 12.10 6.19 1.00
C ASN A 105 11.82 5.53 2.36
N PRO A 106 12.76 5.62 3.33
CA PRO A 106 12.62 4.93 4.61
C PRO A 106 11.44 5.37 5.49
N TRP A 107 10.89 6.56 5.26
CA TRP A 107 9.86 7.17 6.13
C TRP A 107 8.44 7.07 5.55
N THR A 108 8.31 6.60 4.32
CA THR A 108 7.00 6.40 3.68
C THR A 108 6.43 5.05 4.11
N VAL A 109 5.13 5.01 4.40
CA VAL A 109 4.39 3.75 4.52
C VAL A 109 4.00 3.30 3.11
N ALA A 110 2.87 3.76 2.59
CA ALA A 110 2.56 3.70 1.17
C ALA A 110 1.81 4.95 0.74
N VAL A 111 1.96 5.35 -0.52
CA VAL A 111 1.24 6.49 -1.11
C VAL A 111 1.02 6.27 -2.60
N ASN A 112 -0.20 6.45 -3.05
CA ASN A 112 -0.54 6.48 -4.46
C ASN A 112 -0.40 7.90 -5.01
N GLN A 113 0.48 8.09 -6.00
CA GLN A 113 0.70 9.40 -6.64
C GLN A 113 -0.38 9.79 -7.67
N ASN A 114 -1.60 9.28 -7.53
CA ASN A 114 -2.66 9.25 -8.54
C ASN A 114 -2.23 8.52 -9.83
N LYS A 115 -3.22 8.05 -10.60
CA LYS A 115 -3.03 7.32 -11.88
C LYS A 115 -2.34 5.95 -11.74
N GLY A 116 -2.27 5.37 -10.54
CA GLY A 116 -1.85 3.98 -10.35
C GLY A 116 -0.37 3.76 -10.07
N THR A 117 0.41 4.81 -9.82
CA THR A 117 1.77 4.68 -9.28
C THR A 117 1.69 4.55 -7.75
N LEU A 118 1.94 3.35 -7.22
CA LEU A 118 2.04 3.11 -5.78
C LEU A 118 3.50 3.20 -5.34
N ILE A 119 3.79 4.08 -4.38
CA ILE A 119 5.11 4.19 -3.76
C ILE A 119 5.04 3.57 -2.37
N ILE A 120 5.91 2.62 -2.07
CA ILE A 120 5.98 1.94 -0.77
C ILE A 120 7.37 2.17 -0.16
N GLY A 121 7.42 2.60 1.10
CA GLY A 121 8.67 2.81 1.82
C GLY A 121 8.92 1.75 2.90
N ASP A 122 9.97 1.95 3.72
CA ASP A 122 10.39 0.94 4.70
C ASP A 122 9.36 0.73 5.82
N LEU A 123 8.63 1.78 6.23
CA LEU A 123 7.65 1.67 7.32
C LEU A 123 6.49 0.71 6.99
N PHE A 124 6.17 0.52 5.71
CA PHE A 124 5.20 -0.51 5.30
C PHE A 124 5.65 -1.91 5.70
N PHE A 125 6.96 -2.17 5.62
CA PHE A 125 7.53 -3.49 5.89
C PHE A 125 7.87 -3.68 7.38
N THR A 126 8.30 -2.60 8.06
CA THR A 126 8.82 -2.67 9.44
C THR A 126 7.82 -2.33 10.52
N GLU A 127 6.90 -1.38 10.27
CA GLU A 127 5.99 -0.88 11.31
C GLU A 127 4.58 -1.44 11.20
N LEU A 128 4.13 -1.81 9.99
CA LEU A 128 2.76 -2.24 9.79
C LEU A 128 2.53 -3.73 10.07
N SER A 129 1.44 -4.00 10.78
CA SER A 129 0.88 -5.35 10.92
C SER A 129 0.48 -5.94 9.56
N ASP A 130 0.27 -7.25 9.50
CA ASP A 130 -0.24 -7.89 8.28
C ASP A 130 -1.59 -7.28 7.85
N LEU A 131 -2.50 -7.02 8.80
CA LEU A 131 -3.80 -6.42 8.51
C LEU A 131 -3.66 -4.97 8.02
N GLU A 132 -2.75 -4.20 8.61
CA GLU A 132 -2.48 -2.82 8.20
C GLU A 132 -1.99 -2.73 6.76
N ARG A 133 -1.07 -3.61 6.37
CA ARG A 133 -0.62 -3.69 4.97
C ARG A 133 -1.77 -4.02 4.02
N LEU A 134 -2.67 -4.93 4.39
CA LEU A 134 -3.80 -5.31 3.54
C LEU A 134 -4.78 -4.16 3.33
N TYR A 135 -5.26 -3.52 4.41
CA TYR A 135 -6.23 -2.45 4.26
C TYR A 135 -5.61 -1.24 3.55
N LEU A 136 -4.31 -1.01 3.73
CA LEU A 136 -3.64 0.11 3.09
C LEU A 136 -3.56 -0.10 1.58
N LEU A 137 -3.33 -1.32 1.08
CA LEU A 137 -3.40 -1.58 -0.37
C LEU A 137 -4.80 -1.31 -0.93
N VAL A 138 -5.86 -1.65 -0.18
CA VAL A 138 -7.25 -1.35 -0.56
C VAL A 138 -7.50 0.17 -0.60
N HIS A 139 -7.02 0.88 0.42
CA HIS A 139 -7.09 2.34 0.52
C HIS A 139 -6.38 3.04 -0.64
N GLU A 140 -5.11 2.70 -0.85
CA GLU A 140 -4.28 3.30 -1.89
C GLU A 140 -4.80 2.97 -3.28
N ALA A 141 -5.37 1.77 -3.50
CA ALA A 141 -6.00 1.44 -4.77
C ALA A 141 -7.17 2.40 -5.07
N ARG A 142 -7.97 2.77 -4.06
CA ARG A 142 -9.09 3.70 -4.27
C ARG A 142 -8.63 5.06 -4.80
N HIS A 143 -7.43 5.52 -4.44
CA HIS A 143 -6.86 6.75 -4.98
C HIS A 143 -6.54 6.71 -6.49
N SER A 144 -6.61 5.55 -7.14
CA SER A 144 -6.49 5.44 -8.61
C SER A 144 -7.78 5.62 -9.38
N ASP A 145 -8.94 5.59 -8.72
CA ASP A 145 -10.22 5.77 -9.41
C ASP A 145 -10.42 7.22 -9.90
N LYS A 146 -11.41 7.46 -10.76
CA LYS A 146 -11.66 8.78 -11.38
C LYS A 146 -11.73 9.88 -10.30
N HIS A 147 -11.00 10.99 -10.51
CA HIS A 147 -10.78 12.11 -9.57
C HIS A 147 -9.81 11.85 -8.41
N GLY A 148 -9.20 10.67 -8.33
CA GLY A 148 -8.13 10.32 -7.40
C GLY A 148 -8.56 10.14 -5.94
N PHE A 149 -9.86 10.31 -5.64
CA PHE A 149 -10.44 10.27 -4.28
C PHE A 149 -9.51 10.88 -3.22
N ARG A 150 -8.95 12.06 -3.52
CA ARG A 150 -7.95 12.69 -2.68
C ARG A 150 -8.52 13.03 -1.32
N HIS A 151 -7.68 12.92 -0.30
CA HIS A 151 -8.03 13.41 1.02
C HIS A 151 -8.27 14.91 1.00
N SER A 152 -9.13 15.31 1.90
CA SER A 152 -9.45 16.68 2.29
C SER A 152 -8.86 16.98 3.65
N LYS A 153 -8.77 18.27 3.96
CA LYS A 153 -8.35 18.70 5.29
C LYS A 153 -9.35 18.23 6.33
N CYS A 154 -8.86 17.62 7.39
CA CYS A 154 -9.70 17.38 8.56
C CYS A 154 -10.08 18.72 9.21
N PRO A 155 -11.28 18.81 9.81
CA PRO A 155 -11.79 20.07 10.37
C PRO A 155 -10.95 20.57 11.55
N GLU A 156 -11.15 21.83 11.91
CA GLU A 156 -10.60 22.38 13.16
C GLU A 156 -11.20 21.63 14.37
N GLY A 157 -10.38 21.31 15.37
CA GLY A 157 -10.76 20.54 16.53
C GLY A 157 -11.08 19.06 16.24
N PHE A 158 -10.60 18.49 15.13
CA PHE A 158 -10.93 17.13 14.73
C PHE A 158 -10.55 16.10 15.82
N PRO A 159 -11.53 15.44 16.47
CA PRO A 159 -11.29 14.64 17.67
C PRO A 159 -10.83 13.22 17.29
N PHE A 160 -9.61 13.10 16.79
CA PHE A 160 -9.05 11.84 16.32
C PHE A 160 -7.93 11.33 17.23
N VAL A 161 -7.97 10.02 17.52
CA VAL A 161 -6.92 9.30 18.23
C VAL A 161 -6.65 8.01 17.47
N SER A 162 -5.41 7.81 17.05
CA SER A 162 -4.96 6.56 16.45
C SER A 162 -4.36 5.65 17.51
N ALA A 163 -4.81 4.40 17.58
CA ALA A 163 -4.19 3.39 18.44
C ALA A 163 -2.74 3.09 18.03
N GLY A 164 -2.43 3.16 16.73
CA GLY A 164 -1.08 2.94 16.21
C GLY A 164 -0.20 4.20 16.19
N GLN A 165 -0.80 5.39 16.22
CA GLN A 165 -0.09 6.66 16.14
C GLN A 165 -0.65 7.67 17.17
N PRO A 166 -0.48 7.43 18.49
CA PRO A 166 -1.16 8.22 19.53
C PRO A 166 -0.71 9.67 19.63
N LYS A 167 0.40 10.04 18.98
CA LYS A 167 0.91 11.42 18.91
C LYS A 167 0.46 12.18 17.66
N GLN A 168 -0.23 11.51 16.75
CA GLN A 168 -0.66 12.12 15.49
C GLN A 168 -1.85 13.03 15.74
N ASP A 169 -1.68 14.31 15.43
CA ASP A 169 -2.77 15.27 15.29
C ASP A 169 -3.14 15.37 13.80
N LEU A 170 -4.42 15.12 13.48
CA LEU A 170 -4.91 15.18 12.12
C LEU A 170 -5.58 16.52 11.80
N GLN A 171 -5.72 17.44 12.75
CA GLN A 171 -6.35 18.74 12.52
C GLN A 171 -5.66 19.49 11.36
N GLY A 172 -6.44 19.90 10.36
CA GLY A 172 -5.94 20.65 9.21
C GLY A 172 -5.12 19.82 8.20
N GLU A 173 -4.81 18.56 8.51
CA GLU A 173 -4.07 17.65 7.65
C GLU A 173 -4.95 17.07 6.53
N LEU A 174 -4.34 16.81 5.37
CA LEU A 174 -5.00 16.14 4.23
C LEU A 174 -5.18 14.64 4.51
N ALA A 175 -6.06 14.35 5.46
CA ALA A 175 -6.18 13.04 6.09
C ALA A 175 -7.62 12.57 6.27
N CYS A 176 -8.61 13.30 5.75
CA CYS A 176 -10.04 12.98 5.87
C CYS A 176 -10.72 12.86 4.51
N ASP A 177 -11.80 12.09 4.42
CA ASP A 177 -12.63 11.98 3.22
C ASP A 177 -13.91 12.79 3.35
N LYS A 178 -14.26 13.60 2.34
CA LYS A 178 -15.53 14.36 2.30
C LYS A 178 -16.77 13.51 2.03
N THR A 179 -16.59 12.25 1.65
CA THR A 179 -17.70 11.38 1.26
C THR A 179 -17.48 9.96 1.76
N PRO A 180 -18.56 9.21 2.07
CA PRO A 180 -18.47 7.79 2.44
C PRO A 180 -17.90 6.87 1.36
N ASN A 181 -17.72 7.36 0.13
CA ASN A 181 -17.18 6.59 -0.99
C ASN A 181 -15.70 6.94 -1.27
N GLY A 182 -15.02 7.67 -0.37
CA GLY A 182 -13.59 7.94 -0.42
C GLY A 182 -12.72 6.72 -0.05
N ALA A 183 -11.41 6.91 0.03
CA ALA A 183 -10.45 5.85 0.34
C ALA A 183 -10.69 5.23 1.74
N TYR A 184 -10.94 6.02 2.78
CA TYR A 184 -11.32 5.54 4.11
C TYR A 184 -12.66 4.81 4.13
N GLY A 185 -13.59 5.17 3.24
CA GLY A 185 -14.85 4.45 3.08
C GLY A 185 -14.67 3.01 2.61
N TYR A 186 -13.79 2.81 1.62
CA TYR A 186 -13.44 1.49 1.10
C TYR A 186 -12.60 0.69 2.11
N GLN A 187 -11.65 1.35 2.76
CA GLN A 187 -10.87 0.78 3.86
C GLN A 187 -11.78 0.28 4.99
N ALA A 188 -12.72 1.10 5.44
CA ALA A 188 -13.67 0.74 6.49
C ALA A 188 -14.58 -0.41 6.07
N ALA A 189 -15.10 -0.41 4.83
CA ALA A 189 -15.93 -1.50 4.35
C ALA A 189 -15.16 -2.83 4.31
N PHE A 190 -13.91 -2.82 3.87
CA PHE A 190 -13.03 -3.99 3.94
C PHE A 190 -12.81 -4.46 5.40
N LEU A 191 -12.42 -3.56 6.30
CA LEU A 191 -12.17 -3.89 7.70
C LEU A 191 -13.41 -4.42 8.43
N PHE A 192 -14.60 -3.95 8.05
CA PHE A 192 -15.86 -4.48 8.57
C PHE A 192 -16.04 -5.97 8.23
N GLU A 193 -15.72 -6.38 7.00
CA GLU A 193 -15.78 -7.79 6.59
C GLU A 193 -14.76 -8.64 7.36
N ILE A 194 -13.53 -8.14 7.51
CA ILE A 194 -12.50 -8.79 8.31
C ILE A 194 -12.98 -9.03 9.75
N PHE A 195 -13.56 -8.01 10.38
CA PHE A 195 -14.13 -8.10 11.72
C PHE A 195 -15.33 -9.06 11.79
N ALA A 196 -16.27 -8.95 10.85
CA ALA A 196 -17.52 -9.69 10.84
C ALA A 196 -17.31 -11.19 10.64
N TYR A 197 -16.35 -11.58 9.80
CA TYR A 197 -15.98 -12.97 9.56
C TYR A 197 -14.89 -13.49 10.50
N GLY A 198 -14.22 -12.61 11.25
CA GLY A 198 -13.14 -12.97 12.17
C GLY A 198 -11.91 -13.53 11.45
N LEU A 199 -11.51 -12.90 10.34
CA LEU A 199 -10.37 -13.33 9.52
C LEU A 199 -9.02 -12.89 10.08
N PHE A 200 -9.04 -11.92 11.01
CA PHE A 200 -7.93 -11.45 11.81
C PHE A 200 -8.39 -11.28 13.26
N GLU A 201 -7.49 -10.82 14.14
CA GLU A 201 -7.85 -10.45 15.50
C GLU A 201 -8.95 -9.37 15.49
N GLN A 202 -10.10 -9.69 16.10
CA GLN A 202 -11.31 -8.89 15.94
C GLN A 202 -11.21 -7.53 16.64
N ARG A 203 -10.48 -7.43 17.75
CA ARG A 203 -10.31 -6.15 18.43
C ARG A 203 -9.45 -5.20 17.59
N GLU A 204 -8.36 -5.66 16.99
CA GLU A 204 -7.54 -4.91 16.04
C GLU A 204 -8.39 -4.43 14.86
N ALA A 205 -9.09 -5.35 14.18
CA ALA A 205 -9.95 -5.01 13.04
C ALA A 205 -11.04 -3.98 13.40
N GLY A 206 -11.66 -4.13 14.58
CA GLY A 206 -12.67 -3.18 15.08
C GLY A 206 -12.10 -1.80 15.39
N LEU A 207 -10.90 -1.72 16.00
CA LEU A 207 -10.22 -0.46 16.27
C LEU A 207 -9.85 0.27 14.97
N LEU A 208 -9.26 -0.46 14.01
CA LEU A 208 -8.91 0.07 12.70
C LEU A 208 -10.14 0.50 11.90
N TYR A 209 -11.25 -0.26 11.97
CA TYR A 209 -12.53 0.11 11.36
C TYR A 209 -13.03 1.46 11.90
N ASN A 210 -13.06 1.61 13.23
CA ASN A 210 -13.51 2.85 13.87
C ASN A 210 -12.60 4.03 13.53
N SER A 211 -11.28 3.81 13.50
CA SER A 211 -10.29 4.79 13.04
C SER A 211 -10.51 5.20 11.58
N SER A 212 -10.93 4.28 10.72
CA SER A 212 -11.22 4.56 9.31
C SER A 212 -12.51 5.38 9.16
N ILE A 213 -13.59 4.97 9.82
CA ILE A 213 -14.88 5.67 9.76
C ILE A 213 -14.80 7.07 10.32
N SER A 214 -14.04 7.30 11.41
CA SER A 214 -13.94 8.62 12.03
C SER A 214 -13.33 9.67 11.08
N ARG A 215 -12.54 9.24 10.08
CA ARG A 215 -11.90 10.10 9.07
C ARG A 215 -12.80 10.43 7.89
N ILE A 216 -14.04 9.95 7.86
CA ILE A 216 -15.06 10.32 6.87
C ILE A 216 -15.87 11.47 7.46
N ILE A 217 -15.62 12.68 6.98
CA ILE A 217 -16.26 13.90 7.45
C ILE A 217 -17.51 14.20 6.62
N GLN A 218 -18.59 14.57 7.29
CA GLN A 218 -19.88 14.97 6.70
C GLN A 218 -20.09 16.47 6.86
#